data_AF-A0A3D5HFR6-F1
#
_entry.id   AF-A0A3D5HFR6-F1
#
_cell.length_a   1.000
_cell.length_b   1.000
_cell.length_c   1.000
_cell.angle_alpha   90.00
_cell.angle_beta   90.00
_cell.angle_gamma   90.00
#
_symmetry.space_group_name_H-M   'P 1'
#
loop_
_entity.id
_entity.type
_entity.pdbx_description
1 polymer ?
#
loop_
_entity_poly.entity_id
_entity_poly.type
_entity_poly.pdbx_seq_one_letter_code
_entity_poly.pdbx_strand_id
1 'polypeptide(L)'
;MFKAIKPLSNPAMGARWQGKTLQFGLIAADVVCLRYLFYADLLPQAGDEAVLLNLVELDKLFHFGDVWGWQAEYSGNKEASLTYLIQLEKRDGTKYFVIDPFARESRGA
;
A
#
# COMPACT_ATOMS: atom_id res chain seq x y z
N MET A 1 -13.29 2.96 2.03
CA MET A 1 -12.73 1.59 2.16
C MET A 1 -12.45 1.04 0.77
N PHE A 2 -11.41 0.22 0.62
CA PHE A 2 -11.08 -0.44 -0.65
C PHE A 2 -11.96 -1.69 -0.84
N LYS A 3 -12.46 -1.89 -2.06
CA LYS A 3 -13.29 -3.03 -2.46
C LYS A 3 -12.73 -3.64 -3.75
N ALA A 4 -13.07 -4.90 -4.01
CA ALA A 4 -12.65 -5.62 -5.21
C ALA A 4 -11.13 -5.58 -5.45
N ILE A 5 -10.37 -5.86 -4.38
CA ILE A 5 -8.89 -5.95 -4.43
C ILE A 5 -8.53 -7.10 -5.37
N LYS A 6 -7.72 -6.81 -6.39
CA LYS A 6 -7.31 -7.79 -7.40
C LYS A 6 -5.87 -7.58 -7.83
N PRO A 7 -5.16 -8.66 -8.21
CA PRO A 7 -3.77 -8.58 -8.63
C PRO A 7 -3.62 -7.83 -9.96
N LEU A 8 -2.44 -7.24 -10.15
CA LEU A 8 -2.00 -6.66 -11.42
C LEU A 8 -0.67 -7.31 -11.84
N SER A 9 -0.63 -7.87 -13.03
CA SER A 9 0.57 -8.52 -13.58
C SER A 9 1.62 -7.54 -14.13
N ASN A 10 1.21 -6.31 -14.45
CA ASN A 10 2.11 -5.26 -14.94
C ASN A 10 1.68 -3.88 -14.41
N PRO A 11 1.79 -3.65 -13.08
CA PRO A 11 1.42 -2.38 -12.48
C PRO A 11 2.42 -1.28 -12.87
N ALA A 12 1.95 -0.05 -12.99
CA ALA A 12 2.84 1.10 -12.91
C ALA A 12 3.42 1.20 -11.50
N MET A 13 4.68 1.62 -11.36
CA MET A 13 5.32 1.75 -10.05
C MET A 13 4.73 2.92 -9.26
N GLY A 14 4.61 2.70 -7.95
CA GLY A 14 3.99 3.60 -6.99
C GLY A 14 2.47 3.63 -7.03
N ALA A 15 1.90 4.58 -6.28
CA ALA A 15 0.46 4.80 -6.21
C ALA A 15 -0.07 5.61 -7.42
N ARG A 16 -1.15 5.15 -8.05
CA ARG A 16 -1.86 5.93 -9.08
C ARG A 16 -3.37 5.79 -8.99
N TRP A 17 -4.05 6.94 -8.97
CA TRP A 17 -5.50 7.01 -9.15
C TRP A 17 -5.90 6.95 -10.63
N GLN A 18 -6.91 6.13 -10.93
CA GLN A 18 -7.65 6.12 -12.18
C GLN A 18 -9.16 6.16 -11.86
N GLY A 19 -9.76 7.35 -11.92
CA GLY A 19 -11.13 7.55 -11.44
C GLY A 19 -11.23 7.31 -9.93
N LYS A 20 -11.99 6.28 -9.54
CA LYS A 20 -12.13 5.78 -8.15
C LYS A 20 -11.26 4.55 -7.86
N THR A 21 -10.52 4.05 -8.85
CA THR A 21 -9.63 2.91 -8.67
C THR A 21 -8.25 3.41 -8.29
N LEU A 22 -7.68 2.83 -7.24
CA LEU A 22 -6.28 2.99 -6.88
C LEU A 22 -5.52 1.76 -7.40
N GLN A 23 -4.43 2.02 -8.11
CA GLN A 23 -3.47 1.01 -8.55
C GLN A 23 -2.15 1.23 -7.82
N PHE A 24 -1.46 0.13 -7.53
CA PHE A 24 -0.16 0.14 -6.87
C PHE A 24 0.78 -0.85 -7.53
N GLY A 25 2.04 -0.44 -7.67
CA GLY A 25 3.15 -1.31 -8.03
C GLY A 25 4.35 -1.07 -7.12
N LEU A 26 4.96 -2.13 -6.62
CA LEU A 26 6.17 -2.06 -5.78
C LEU A 26 7.14 -3.18 -6.16
N ILE A 27 8.43 -2.85 -6.29
CA ILE A 27 9.49 -3.86 -6.43
C ILE A 27 9.92 -4.28 -5.02
N ALA A 28 9.75 -5.55 -4.68
CA ALA A 28 10.14 -6.09 -3.39
C ALA A 28 10.53 -7.58 -3.51
N ALA A 29 11.84 -7.83 -3.51
CA ALA A 29 12.40 -9.18 -3.51
C ALA A 29 12.38 -9.82 -2.12
N ASP A 30 12.35 -11.16 -2.08
CA ASP A 30 12.36 -11.99 -0.87
C ASP A 30 11.24 -11.70 0.14
N VAL A 31 10.14 -11.10 -0.33
CA VAL A 31 8.94 -10.84 0.47
C VAL A 31 7.93 -11.97 0.29
N VAL A 32 7.22 -12.33 1.36
CA VAL A 32 6.12 -13.33 1.32
C VAL A 32 4.74 -12.72 1.51
N CYS A 33 4.67 -11.53 2.12
CA CYS A 33 3.45 -10.78 2.31
C CYS A 33 3.76 -9.28 2.31
N LEU A 34 2.91 -8.51 1.63
CA LEU A 34 2.90 -7.05 1.69
C LEU A 34 1.63 -6.57 2.34
N ARG A 35 1.74 -5.59 3.22
CA ARG A 35 0.60 -4.89 3.80
C ARG A 35 0.70 -3.40 3.53
N TYR A 36 -0.36 -2.83 2.97
CA TYR A 36 -0.53 -1.39 2.87
C TYR A 36 -1.45 -0.93 4.01
N LEU A 37 -0.92 -0.10 4.88
CA LEU A 37 -1.63 0.49 6.01
C LEU A 37 -2.01 1.92 5.66
N PHE A 38 -3.30 2.23 5.62
CA PHE A 38 -3.80 3.54 5.20
C PHE A 38 -4.30 4.37 6.40
N TYR A 39 -3.90 5.63 6.44
CA TYR A 39 -4.22 6.62 7.46
C TYR A 39 -4.80 7.89 6.82
N ALA A 40 -5.45 8.72 7.64
CA ALA A 40 -5.83 10.06 7.24
C ALA A 40 -4.61 10.99 7.26
N ASP A 41 -4.48 11.84 6.23
CA ASP A 41 -3.57 13.00 6.17
C ASP A 41 -2.06 12.72 6.30
N LEU A 42 -1.56 12.26 7.45
CA LEU A 42 -0.13 12.10 7.75
C LEU A 42 0.20 10.68 8.24
N LEU A 43 1.47 10.30 8.12
CA LEU A 43 1.97 9.07 8.73
C LEU A 43 2.02 9.21 10.26
N PRO A 44 1.63 8.17 11.02
CA PRO A 44 1.74 8.18 12.46
C PRO A 44 3.20 8.19 12.93
N GLN A 45 3.46 8.93 14.00
CA GLN A 45 4.69 8.84 14.79
C GLN A 45 4.56 7.81 15.92
N ALA A 46 5.71 7.44 16.49
CA ALA A 46 5.74 6.54 17.63
C ALA A 46 5.04 7.19 18.85
N GLY A 47 4.00 6.54 19.34
CA GLY A 47 3.17 7.05 20.45
C GLY A 47 1.88 7.74 20.00
N ASP A 48 1.67 7.95 18.70
CA ASP A 48 0.43 8.51 18.19
C ASP A 48 -0.73 7.52 18.30
N GLU A 49 -1.91 8.03 18.68
CA GLU A 49 -3.18 7.32 18.56
C GLU A 49 -3.80 7.54 17.16
N ALA A 50 -3.10 7.09 16.11
CA ALA A 50 -3.62 7.20 14.75
C ALA A 50 -4.59 6.06 14.42
N VAL A 51 -5.74 6.43 13.85
CA VAL A 51 -6.74 5.45 13.40
C VAL A 51 -6.31 4.88 12.04
N LEU A 52 -6.07 3.57 12.01
CA LEU A 52 -5.90 2.82 10.76
C LEU A 52 -7.24 2.78 10.00
N LEU A 53 -7.32 3.48 8.87
CA LEU A 53 -8.54 3.58 8.07
C LEU A 53 -8.80 2.32 7.26
N ASN A 54 -7.73 1.70 6.75
CA ASN A 54 -7.83 0.47 5.98
C ASN A 54 -6.51 -0.30 5.95
N LEU A 55 -6.63 -1.61 5.80
CA LEU A 55 -5.52 -2.54 5.61
C LEU A 55 -5.73 -3.31 4.31
N VAL A 56 -4.73 -3.32 3.45
CA VAL A 56 -4.70 -4.21 2.29
C VAL A 56 -3.53 -5.17 2.45
N GLU A 57 -3.84 -6.46 2.62
CA GLU A 57 -2.87 -7.54 2.71
C GLU A 57 -2.78 -8.26 1.37
N LEU A 58 -1.55 -8.48 0.91
CA LEU A 58 -1.23 -9.13 -0.36
C LEU A 58 -0.38 -10.36 -0.08
N ASP A 59 -0.79 -11.48 -0.67
CA ASP A 59 -0.03 -12.73 -0.67
C ASP A 59 0.66 -12.94 -2.03
N LYS A 60 1.16 -14.17 -2.24
CA LYS A 60 1.92 -14.51 -3.44
C LYS A 60 1.13 -14.41 -4.76
N LEU A 61 -0.20 -14.35 -4.72
CA LEU A 61 -1.03 -14.19 -5.91
C LEU A 61 -0.94 -12.77 -6.51
N PHE A 62 -0.38 -11.82 -5.75
CA PHE A 62 -0.27 -10.42 -6.12
C PHE A 62 1.12 -10.00 -6.60
N HIS A 63 2.02 -10.95 -6.88
CA HIS A 63 3.31 -10.63 -7.49
C HIS A 63 3.60 -11.41 -8.77
N PHE A 64 4.40 -10.80 -9.63
CA PHE A 64 4.97 -11.38 -10.83
C PHE A 64 6.48 -11.10 -10.83
N GLY A 65 7.28 -12.16 -10.63
CA GLY A 65 8.69 -11.99 -10.28
C GLY A 65 8.83 -11.25 -8.95
N ASP A 66 9.67 -10.20 -8.92
CA ASP A 66 9.88 -9.34 -7.75
C ASP A 66 8.90 -8.14 -7.69
N VAL A 67 7.97 -8.05 -8.64
CA VAL A 67 7.02 -6.94 -8.72
C VAL A 67 5.70 -7.33 -8.09
N TRP A 68 5.31 -6.60 -7.07
CA TRP A 68 4.00 -6.70 -6.43
C TRP A 68 3.05 -5.67 -7.03
N GLY A 69 1.83 -6.10 -7.35
CA GLY A 69 0.86 -5.30 -8.07
C GLY A 69 -0.57 -5.59 -7.65
N TRP A 70 -1.32 -4.54 -7.35
CA TRP A 70 -2.74 -4.67 -7.05
C TRP A 70 -3.52 -3.42 -7.44
N GLN A 71 -4.84 -3.60 -7.55
CA GLN A 71 -5.76 -2.49 -7.63
C GLN A 71 -7.03 -2.75 -6.84
N ALA A 72 -7.70 -1.67 -6.42
CA ALA A 72 -9.00 -1.73 -5.79
C ALA A 72 -9.82 -0.48 -6.08
N GLU A 73 -11.14 -0.62 -6.02
CA GLU A 73 -12.05 0.52 -6.03
C GLU A 73 -12.14 1.13 -4.62
N TYR A 74 -12.00 2.44 -4.52
CA TYR A 74 -12.18 3.17 -3.28
C TYR A 74 -13.61 3.68 -3.13
N SER A 75 -14.27 3.26 -2.06
CA SER A 75 -15.66 3.64 -1.76
C SER A 75 -15.79 4.92 -0.91
N GLY A 76 -14.68 5.55 -0.51
CA GLY A 76 -14.72 6.78 0.29
C GLY A 76 -14.79 8.03 -0.58
N ASN A 77 -14.93 9.19 0.06
CA ASN A 77 -14.90 10.46 -0.64
C ASN A 77 -13.46 10.78 -1.09
N LYS A 78 -13.27 11.15 -2.36
CA LYS A 78 -11.94 11.31 -2.97
C LYS A 78 -11.18 12.54 -2.45
N GLU A 79 -11.89 13.46 -1.81
CA GLU A 79 -11.35 14.72 -1.29
C GLU A 79 -10.50 14.54 -0.02
N ALA A 80 -10.61 13.41 0.68
CA ALA A 80 -9.76 13.13 1.83
C ALA A 80 -8.37 12.64 1.37
N SER A 81 -7.31 13.27 1.89
CA SER A 81 -5.94 12.80 1.68
C SER A 81 -5.74 11.44 2.34
N LEU A 82 -5.31 10.46 1.56
CA LEU A 82 -4.94 9.14 2.06
C LEU A 82 -3.43 8.99 2.05
N THR A 83 -2.88 8.76 3.23
CA THR A 83 -1.46 8.49 3.42
C THR A 83 -1.28 7.02 3.77
N TYR A 84 -0.18 6.41 3.34
CA TYR A 84 0.02 4.98 3.52
C TYR A 84 1.46 4.63 3.90
N LEU A 85 1.57 3.59 4.71
CA LEU A 85 2.83 2.93 5.07
C LEU A 85 2.80 1.50 4.55
N ILE A 86 3.95 1.00 4.10
CA ILE A 86 4.06 -0.38 3.62
C ILE A 86 4.79 -1.21 4.66
N GLN A 87 4.22 -2.34 5.04
CA GLN A 87 4.90 -3.37 5.81
C GLN A 87 5.27 -4.54 4.89
N LEU A 88 6.55 -4.92 4.92
CA LEU A 88 7.10 -6.08 4.24
C LEU A 88 7.28 -7.22 5.25
N GLU A 89 6.90 -8.43 4.89
CA GLU A 89 7.20 -9.64 5.66
C GLU A 89 8.14 -10.57 4.88
N LYS A 90 9.26 -10.96 5.51
CA LYS A 90 10.24 -11.91 4.97
C LYS A 90 9.88 -13.34 5.34
N ARG A 91 10.52 -14.33 4.70
CA ARG A 91 10.27 -15.77 4.93
C ARG A 91 10.54 -16.23 6.37
N ASP A 92 11.46 -15.58 7.06
CA ASP A 92 11.79 -15.85 8.46
C ASP A 92 10.80 -15.19 9.45
N GLY A 93 9.77 -14.52 8.95
CA GLY A 93 8.79 -13.78 9.74
C GLY A 93 9.21 -12.36 10.11
N THR A 94 10.41 -11.93 9.73
CA THR A 94 10.88 -10.56 9.98
C THR A 94 10.02 -9.53 9.25
N LYS A 95 9.67 -8.45 9.94
CA LYS A 95 8.81 -7.38 9.41
C LYS A 95 9.55 -6.04 9.36
N TYR A 96 9.41 -5.35 8.23
CA TYR A 96 9.97 -4.01 8.01
C TYR A 96 8.88 -3.05 7.58
N PHE A 97 8.94 -1.81 8.04
CA PHE A 97 8.13 -0.72 7.50
C PHE A 97 8.97 0.10 6.52
N VAL A 98 8.38 0.42 5.37
CA VAL A 98 9.03 1.19 4.31
C VAL A 98 8.08 2.24 3.75
N ILE A 99 8.68 3.33 3.27
CA ILE A 99 8.00 4.33 2.44
C ILE A 99 8.12 3.89 0.98
N ASP A 100 7.05 4.09 0.20
CA ASP A 100 7.10 3.84 -1.24
C ASP A 100 8.16 4.73 -1.91
N PRO A 101 9.21 4.16 -2.51
CA PRO A 101 10.25 4.94 -3.20
C PRO A 101 9.71 5.71 -4.42
N PHE A 102 8.51 5.36 -4.91
CA PHE A 102 7.83 6.03 -6.02
C PHE A 102 6.69 6.95 -5.55
N ALA A 103 6.57 7.21 -4.25
CA ALA A 103 5.58 8.15 -3.73
C ALA A 103 5.77 9.53 -4.37
N ARG A 104 4.69 10.11 -4.91
CA ARG A 104 4.71 11.46 -5.49
C ARG A 104 4.89 12.55 -4.45
N GLU A 105 4.38 12.30 -3.25
CA GLU A 105 4.50 13.16 -2.09
C GLU A 105 4.77 12.28 -0.87
N SER A 106 5.62 12.77 0.02
CA SER A 106 5.86 12.18 1.32
C SER A 106 5.71 13.27 2.37
N ARG A 107 4.89 13.02 3.38
CA ARG A 107 4.58 13.97 4.45
C ARG A 107 4.67 13.24 5.78
N GLY A 108 5.63 13.65 6.60
CA GLY A 108 5.66 13.32 8.02
C GLY A 108 5.00 14.44 8.82
N ALA A 109 4.52 14.10 10.02
CA ALA A 109 4.22 15.08 11.06
C ALA A 109 5.52 15.66 11.64
#